data_AF-A0A9D6XBL2-F1
#
_entry.id   AF-A0A9D6XBL2-F1
#
_cell.length_a   1.000
_cell.length_b   1.000
_cell.length_c   1.000
_cell.angle_alpha   90.00
_cell.angle_beta   90.00
_cell.angle_gamma   90.00
#
_symmetry.space_group_name_H-M   'P 1'
#
loop_
_entity.id
_entity.type
_entity.pdbx_description
1 polymer ?
#
loop_
_entity_poly.entity_id
_entity_poly.type
_entity_poly.pdbx_seq_one_letter_code
_entity_poly.pdbx_strand_id
1 'polypeptide(L)'
;MPIAETGMLLRALVLAGVGFWGTGLPPAYAAPSPPPLADSTATTEFNCSFGMVKGEIQQTCQVPIPTGCVVAHFPGSTRPWTNISKGGNTHCKFDDKATDWKTRITGTCGKCKTGHCSVQFIVKFDCSQRR
;
A
#
# COMPACT_ATOMS: atom_id res chain seq x y z
N MET A 1 29.54 8.75 -1.00
CA MET A 1 29.17 10.18 -1.15
C MET A 1 30.29 10.84 -1.96
N PRO A 2 30.04 11.74 -2.93
CA PRO A 2 29.07 11.77 -4.04
C PRO A 2 29.80 11.81 -5.43
N ILE A 3 29.27 11.18 -6.48
CA ILE A 3 28.48 11.71 -7.63
C ILE A 3 29.29 11.68 -8.94
N ALA A 4 28.80 10.84 -9.85
CA ALA A 4 29.23 10.69 -11.22
C ALA A 4 28.29 11.47 -12.17
N GLU A 5 28.88 11.92 -13.28
CA GLU A 5 28.30 12.11 -14.62
C GLU A 5 27.36 13.31 -14.89
N THR A 6 28.03 14.37 -15.31
CA THR A 6 27.78 15.26 -16.46
C THR A 6 26.71 14.81 -17.48
N GLY A 7 25.75 15.69 -17.78
CA GLY A 7 24.88 15.51 -18.94
C GLY A 7 23.67 16.43 -19.03
N MET A 8 23.80 17.73 -18.74
CA MET A 8 22.69 18.69 -18.85
C MET A 8 22.79 19.47 -20.17
N LEU A 9 22.25 18.86 -21.23
CA LEU A 9 21.89 19.54 -22.48
C LEU A 9 20.43 19.98 -22.34
N LEU A 10 20.15 21.28 -22.17
CA LEU A 10 18.87 21.82 -22.61
C LEU A 10 18.92 23.33 -22.89
N ARG A 11 19.06 23.62 -24.19
CA ARG A 11 18.32 24.59 -25.02
C ARG A 11 18.20 26.04 -24.52
N ALA A 12 18.89 26.90 -25.27
CA ALA A 12 18.76 28.35 -25.29
C ALA A 12 17.29 28.82 -25.38
N LEU A 13 16.92 29.70 -24.46
CA LEU A 13 15.68 30.47 -24.49
C LEU A 13 15.91 31.74 -25.35
N VAL A 14 15.25 31.78 -26.51
CA VAL A 14 15.13 32.97 -27.35
C VAL A 14 14.11 33.92 -26.69
N LEU A 15 14.53 35.15 -26.42
CA LEU A 15 13.72 36.18 -25.77
C LEU A 15 12.63 36.74 -26.71
N ALA A 16 11.50 37.04 -26.08
CA ALA A 16 10.22 37.45 -26.64
C ALA A 16 10.28 38.71 -27.52
N GLY A 17 9.70 38.60 -28.72
CA GLY A 17 9.27 39.71 -29.56
C GLY A 17 7.83 40.10 -29.26
N VAL A 18 7.61 41.41 -29.24
CA VAL A 18 6.38 42.13 -28.87
C VAL A 18 5.26 41.97 -29.91
N GLY A 19 4.02 41.84 -29.45
CA GLY A 19 2.90 42.57 -30.03
C GLY A 19 1.74 41.77 -30.62
N PHE A 20 0.57 42.38 -30.44
CA PHE A 20 -0.63 42.36 -31.29
C PHE A 20 -1.88 41.63 -30.80
N TRP A 21 -2.97 42.38 -30.94
CA TRP A 21 -4.32 42.20 -30.44
C TRP A 21 -5.05 40.95 -30.95
N GLY A 22 -5.94 40.42 -30.13
CA GLY A 22 -6.89 39.39 -30.53
C GLY A 22 -7.90 39.08 -29.43
N THR A 23 -9.02 39.81 -29.43
CA THR A 23 -10.23 39.45 -28.69
C THR A 23 -10.80 38.14 -29.23
N GLY A 24 -10.92 37.13 -28.36
CA GLY A 24 -11.65 35.90 -28.66
C GLY A 24 -11.40 34.85 -27.57
N LEU A 25 -12.28 34.78 -26.57
CA LEU A 25 -12.28 33.69 -25.60
C LEU A 25 -12.53 32.35 -26.34
N PRO A 26 -11.68 31.33 -26.18
CA PRO A 26 -12.03 29.98 -26.61
C PRO A 26 -13.17 29.43 -25.74
N PRO A 27 -14.05 28.57 -26.28
CA PRO A 27 -15.15 27.97 -25.53
C PRO A 27 -14.60 27.19 -24.33
N ALA A 28 -15.25 27.36 -23.19
CA ALA A 28 -14.96 26.62 -21.97
C ALA A 28 -15.09 25.11 -22.25
N TYR A 29 -13.96 24.42 -22.40
CA TYR A 29 -13.93 22.98 -22.28
C TYR A 29 -14.38 22.63 -20.86
N ALA A 30 -15.54 22.02 -20.72
CA ALA A 30 -15.96 21.42 -19.47
C ALA A 30 -14.88 20.41 -19.05
N ALA A 31 -14.19 20.70 -17.95
CA ALA A 31 -13.29 19.75 -17.33
C ALA A 31 -14.12 18.52 -16.91
N PRO A 32 -13.68 17.30 -17.21
CA PRO A 32 -14.35 16.11 -16.68
C PRO A 32 -14.33 16.20 -15.15
N SER A 33 -15.50 16.09 -14.54
CA SER A 33 -15.64 15.98 -13.09
C SER A 33 -14.74 14.85 -12.61
N PRO A 34 -13.94 15.03 -11.54
CA PRO A 34 -13.20 13.92 -10.95
C PRO A 34 -14.21 12.81 -10.61
N PRO A 35 -13.87 11.52 -10.84
CA PRO A 35 -14.76 10.44 -10.45
C PRO A 35 -15.11 10.61 -8.97
N PRO A 36 -16.36 10.31 -8.55
CA PRO A 36 -16.71 10.38 -7.15
C PRO A 36 -15.69 9.54 -6.39
N LEU A 37 -15.04 10.17 -5.41
CA LEU A 37 -14.19 9.49 -4.44
C LEU A 37 -15.04 8.39 -3.86
N ALA A 38 -14.84 7.16 -4.34
CA ALA A 38 -15.59 5.99 -3.90
C ALA A 38 -15.59 6.01 -2.38
N ASP A 39 -16.79 5.96 -1.79
CA ASP A 39 -17.04 6.06 -0.36
C ASP A 39 -15.92 5.38 0.42
N SER A 40 -14.96 6.19 0.86
CA SER A 40 -13.84 5.72 1.64
C SER A 40 -14.37 5.49 3.04
N THR A 41 -15.04 4.35 3.20
CA THR A 41 -15.31 3.78 4.52
C THR A 41 -13.98 3.78 5.25
N ALA A 42 -13.92 4.57 6.33
CA ALA A 42 -12.69 4.81 7.08
C ALA A 42 -12.23 3.48 7.69
N THR A 43 -11.36 2.79 6.96
CA THR A 43 -10.77 1.51 7.37
C THR A 43 -9.46 1.78 8.08
N THR A 44 -9.24 1.10 9.20
CA THR A 44 -8.01 1.22 9.98
C THR A 44 -7.07 0.07 9.63
N GLU A 45 -5.80 0.35 9.38
CA GLU A 45 -4.79 -0.68 9.10
C GLU A 45 -4.06 -1.09 10.38
N PHE A 46 -3.99 -2.39 10.64
CA PHE A 46 -3.11 -2.97 11.65
C PHE A 46 -2.17 -3.97 11.02
N ASN A 47 -1.00 -4.12 11.63
CA ASN A 47 0.02 -5.00 11.12
C ASN A 47 0.79 -5.71 12.22
N CYS A 48 1.45 -6.78 11.82
CA CYS A 48 2.45 -7.47 12.61
C CYS A 48 3.67 -7.74 11.73
N SER A 49 4.87 -7.54 12.27
CA SER A 49 6.12 -7.67 11.51
C SER A 49 7.21 -8.38 12.30
N PHE A 50 8.12 -9.04 11.60
CA PHE A 50 9.33 -9.62 12.16
C PHE A 50 10.43 -9.77 11.10
N GLY A 51 11.66 -9.95 11.58
CA GLY A 51 12.82 -10.28 10.77
C GLY A 51 13.22 -11.74 10.96
N MET A 52 13.97 -12.28 10.00
CA MET A 52 14.59 -13.61 10.09
C MET A 52 16.01 -13.57 9.54
N VAL A 53 16.87 -14.42 10.08
CA VAL A 53 18.21 -14.68 9.52
C VAL A 53 18.20 -15.89 8.58
N LYS A 54 19.23 -16.01 7.74
CA LYS A 54 19.37 -17.16 6.82
C LYS A 54 19.25 -18.49 7.58
N GLY A 55 18.37 -19.35 7.09
CA GLY A 55 18.18 -20.69 7.64
C GLY A 55 17.11 -20.80 8.72
N GLU A 56 16.67 -19.69 9.31
CA GLU A 56 15.59 -19.65 10.28
C GLU A 56 14.26 -20.10 9.64
N ILE A 57 13.44 -20.84 10.40
CA ILE A 57 12.22 -21.50 9.92
C ILE A 57 11.02 -21.21 10.82
N GLN A 58 9.82 -21.22 10.22
CA GLN A 58 8.52 -21.25 10.91
C GLN A 58 8.30 -20.14 11.93
N GLN A 59 8.62 -18.90 11.55
CA GLN A 59 8.22 -17.74 12.35
C GLN A 59 6.74 -17.42 12.10
N THR A 60 6.04 -17.13 13.19
CA THR A 60 4.61 -16.76 13.16
C THR A 60 4.39 -15.49 13.96
N CYS A 61 3.35 -14.76 13.60
CA CYS A 61 2.97 -13.58 14.36
C CYS A 61 1.48 -13.29 14.22
N GLN A 62 0.93 -12.60 15.22
CA GLN A 62 -0.50 -12.31 15.29
C GLN A 62 -0.77 -10.84 14.99
N VAL A 63 -1.67 -10.57 14.04
CA VAL A 63 -2.14 -9.21 13.79
C VAL A 63 -3.21 -8.87 14.83
N PRO A 64 -3.05 -7.80 15.61
CA PRO A 64 -4.00 -7.44 16.64
C PRO A 64 -5.34 -7.03 16.02
N ILE A 65 -6.44 -7.56 16.55
CA ILE A 65 -7.80 -7.20 16.16
C ILE A 65 -8.31 -6.15 17.16
N PRO A 66 -8.59 -4.92 16.72
CA PRO A 66 -9.09 -3.90 17.63
C PRO A 66 -10.53 -4.22 18.09
N THR A 67 -10.81 -4.11 19.39
CA THR A 67 -12.11 -4.42 20.00
C THR A 67 -13.32 -3.78 19.31
N GLY A 68 -14.28 -4.53 18.77
CA GLY A 68 -15.45 -3.92 18.10
C GLY A 68 -15.15 -3.36 16.71
N CYS A 69 -14.03 -3.75 16.10
CA CYS A 69 -13.82 -3.65 14.67
C CYS A 69 -13.95 -5.04 14.04
N VAL A 70 -14.31 -5.08 12.76
CA VAL A 70 -14.36 -6.30 11.95
C VAL A 70 -13.37 -6.21 10.81
N VAL A 71 -12.88 -7.33 10.31
CA VAL A 71 -11.99 -7.32 9.14
C VAL A 71 -12.75 -6.76 7.93
N ALA A 72 -12.15 -5.76 7.30
CA ALA A 72 -12.67 -5.17 6.07
C ALA A 72 -12.48 -6.16 4.91
N HIS A 73 -13.31 -6.04 3.88
CA HIS A 73 -13.27 -6.91 2.71
C HIS A 73 -12.90 -6.10 1.46
N PHE A 74 -12.35 -6.77 0.45
CA PHE A 74 -12.17 -6.14 -0.85
C PHE A 74 -13.55 -5.73 -1.43
N PRO A 75 -13.68 -4.52 -2.02
CA PRO A 75 -14.95 -4.07 -2.61
C PRO A 75 -15.53 -5.11 -3.58
N GLY A 76 -16.80 -5.47 -3.40
CA GLY A 76 -17.48 -6.47 -4.23
C GLY A 76 -17.06 -7.93 -3.98
N SER A 77 -16.33 -8.21 -2.89
CA SER A 77 -15.86 -9.56 -2.55
C SER A 77 -16.10 -9.89 -1.08
N THR A 78 -16.19 -11.18 -0.77
CA THR A 78 -16.16 -11.72 0.60
C THR A 78 -14.73 -12.05 1.05
N ARG A 79 -13.72 -11.72 0.25
CA ARG A 79 -12.32 -11.93 0.63
C ARG A 79 -11.86 -10.82 1.59
N PRO A 80 -11.23 -11.18 2.72
CA PRO A 80 -10.70 -10.21 3.66
C PRO A 80 -9.64 -9.36 2.97
N TRP A 81 -9.61 -8.08 3.32
CA TRP A 81 -8.58 -7.17 2.84
C TRP A 81 -7.30 -7.41 3.63
N THR A 82 -6.32 -7.98 2.95
CA THR A 82 -5.02 -8.32 3.52
C THR A 82 -3.90 -8.03 2.55
N ASN A 83 -2.71 -7.70 3.08
CA ASN A 83 -1.49 -7.55 2.31
C ASN A 83 -0.31 -8.16 3.07
N ILE A 84 0.68 -8.66 2.34
CA ILE A 84 1.92 -9.19 2.90
C ILE A 84 3.07 -8.49 2.18
N SER A 85 3.75 -7.59 2.90
CA SER A 85 5.00 -7.00 2.44
C SER A 85 6.16 -7.85 2.92
N LYS A 86 7.14 -8.14 2.05
CA LYS A 86 8.31 -8.94 2.42
C LYS A 86 9.59 -8.47 1.74
N GLY A 87 10.70 -8.60 2.44
CA GLY A 87 12.06 -8.43 1.95
C GLY A 87 12.85 -9.74 2.00
N GLY A 88 13.76 -9.94 1.05
CA GLY A 88 14.55 -11.17 0.92
C GLY A 88 13.77 -12.35 0.33
N ASN A 89 14.38 -13.54 0.35
CA ASN A 89 13.77 -14.75 -0.20
C ASN A 89 13.19 -15.62 0.92
N THR A 90 11.89 -15.43 1.19
CA THR A 90 11.08 -16.29 2.04
C THR A 90 9.66 -16.40 1.47
N HIS A 91 8.92 -17.44 1.86
CA HIS A 91 7.52 -17.62 1.52
C HIS A 91 6.67 -17.37 2.76
N CYS A 92 5.73 -16.42 2.67
CA CYS A 92 4.88 -16.01 3.77
C CYS A 92 3.42 -16.05 3.33
N LYS A 93 2.53 -16.40 4.25
CA LYS A 93 1.08 -16.45 4.04
C LYS A 93 0.34 -16.24 5.36
N PHE A 94 -0.94 -15.89 5.27
CA PHE A 94 -1.85 -16.09 6.40
C PHE A 94 -2.10 -17.59 6.55
N ASP A 95 -2.09 -18.08 7.78
CA ASP A 95 -2.34 -19.50 8.07
C ASP A 95 -3.85 -19.74 8.12
N ASP A 96 -4.39 -20.40 7.09
CA ASP A 96 -5.84 -20.67 6.97
C ASP A 96 -6.40 -21.54 8.11
N LYS A 97 -5.55 -22.32 8.80
CA LYS A 97 -5.97 -23.18 9.91
C LYS A 97 -5.88 -22.47 11.25
N ALA A 98 -4.88 -21.61 11.43
CA ALA A 98 -4.66 -20.88 12.68
C ALA A 98 -5.41 -19.54 12.72
N THR A 99 -5.83 -19.03 11.56
CA THR A 99 -6.55 -17.77 11.40
C THR A 99 -8.06 -17.96 11.53
N ASP A 100 -8.61 -17.28 12.52
CA ASP A 100 -10.02 -16.94 12.63
C ASP A 100 -10.15 -15.42 12.43
N TRP A 101 -10.77 -14.99 11.33
CA TRP A 101 -10.84 -13.57 10.95
C TRP A 101 -11.61 -12.68 11.95
N LYS A 102 -12.27 -13.25 12.96
CA LYS A 102 -12.97 -12.49 14.00
C LYS A 102 -12.15 -12.36 15.28
N THR A 103 -11.34 -13.38 15.59
CA THR A 103 -10.73 -13.52 16.93
C THR A 103 -9.20 -13.62 16.91
N ARG A 104 -8.60 -14.13 15.83
CA ARG A 104 -7.15 -14.36 15.76
C ARG A 104 -6.66 -14.42 14.32
N ILE A 105 -5.84 -13.47 13.91
CA ILE A 105 -5.25 -13.47 12.57
C ILE A 105 -3.77 -13.81 12.66
N THR A 106 -3.37 -14.92 12.02
CA THR A 106 -2.01 -15.47 12.15
C THR A 106 -1.29 -15.44 10.80
N GLY A 107 -0.19 -14.69 10.75
CA GLY A 107 0.76 -14.74 9.65
C GLY A 107 1.86 -15.77 9.93
N THR A 108 2.30 -16.49 8.91
CA THR A 108 3.41 -17.45 9.00
C THR A 108 4.35 -17.33 7.83
N CYS A 109 5.65 -17.52 8.10
CA CYS A 109 6.68 -17.58 7.09
C CYS A 109 7.48 -18.89 7.17
N GLY A 110 7.81 -19.43 6.01
CA GLY A 110 8.75 -20.53 5.87
C GLY A 110 10.21 -20.08 6.02
N LYS A 111 11.11 -20.94 5.55
CA LYS A 111 12.56 -20.74 5.68
C LYS A 111 13.05 -19.47 4.97
N CYS A 112 13.87 -18.67 5.65
CA CYS A 112 14.62 -17.58 5.01
C CYS A 112 15.83 -18.13 4.23
N LYS A 113 15.92 -17.81 2.93
CA LYS A 113 17.00 -18.27 2.03
C LYS A 113 18.10 -17.23 1.80
N THR A 114 17.83 -15.96 2.05
CA THR A 114 18.80 -14.85 1.97
C THR A 114 19.46 -14.57 3.32
N GLY A 115 20.48 -13.71 3.36
CA GLY A 115 21.15 -13.32 4.61
C GLY A 115 20.19 -12.79 5.67
N HIS A 116 19.27 -11.93 5.23
CA HIS A 116 18.17 -11.42 6.04
C HIS A 116 16.86 -11.52 5.26
N CYS A 117 15.77 -11.76 5.97
CA CYS A 117 14.40 -11.62 5.49
C CYS A 117 13.63 -10.72 6.45
N SER A 118 12.67 -9.97 5.91
CA SER A 118 11.72 -9.18 6.70
C SER A 118 10.32 -9.42 6.18
N VAL A 119 9.33 -9.34 7.07
CA VAL A 119 7.93 -9.50 6.69
C VAL A 119 7.05 -8.57 7.51
N GLN A 120 5.96 -8.12 6.89
CA GLN A 120 4.87 -7.43 7.53
C GLN A 120 3.54 -7.97 6.99
N PHE A 121 2.70 -8.49 7.88
CA PHE A 121 1.33 -8.89 7.60
C PHE A 121 0.40 -7.73 7.94
N ILE A 122 -0.38 -7.25 6.97
CA ILE A 122 -1.22 -6.05 7.08
C ILE A 122 -2.68 -6.46 6.85
N VAL A 123 -3.58 -5.98 7.71
CA VAL A 123 -5.01 -6.22 7.61
C VAL A 123 -5.75 -4.90 7.80
N LYS A 124 -6.78 -4.66 6.98
CA LYS A 124 -7.71 -3.54 7.18
C LYS A 124 -8.89 -3.98 8.00
N PHE A 125 -9.32 -3.10 8.90
CA PHE A 125 -10.48 -3.28 9.74
C PHE A 125 -11.49 -2.17 9.48
N ASP A 126 -12.76 -2.52 9.44
CA ASP A 126 -13.86 -1.59 9.51
C ASP A 126 -14.26 -1.42 10.98
N CYS A 127 -14.04 -0.22 11.50
CA CYS A 127 -14.36 0.19 12.86
C CYS A 127 -15.56 1.13 12.92
N SER A 128 -16.30 1.31 11.82
CA SER A 128 -17.47 2.21 11.76
C SER A 128 -18.54 1.88 12.80
N GLN A 129 -18.64 0.60 13.20
CA GLN A 129 -19.54 0.12 14.26
C GLN A 129 -19.21 0.68 15.66
N ARG A 130 -18.06 1.35 15.85
CA ARG A 130 -17.73 2.03 17.11
C ARG A 130 -18.27 3.46 17.21
N ARG A 131 -18.88 4.01 16.14
CA ARG A 131 -19.46 5.35 16.17
C ARG A 131 -20.84 5.38 16.80
#